data_AF-A0A229RU62-F1
#
_entry.id   AF-A0A229RU62-F1
#
_cell.length_a   1.000
_cell.length_b   1.000
_cell.length_c   1.000
_cell.angle_alpha   90.00
_cell.angle_beta   90.00
_cell.angle_gamma   90.00
#
_symmetry.space_group_name_H-M   'P 1'
#
loop_
_entity.id
_entity.type
_entity.pdbx_description
1 polymer ?
#
loop_
_entity_poly.entity_id
_entity_poly.type
_entity_poly.pdbx_seq_one_letter_code
_entity_poly.pdbx_strand_id
1 'polypeptide(L)'
;MIGSWGLDAALEVGIAAFCAGEEPPGDDQVWEGLTGAGVEPWLAERLLVFLPMAYVRRLLPDVSYPDAVLDSRGKVLLSREPVFVAAFERARYASRAEFERIALRSSTFAVINEALNAGSQLADLELSEPRLLKDLEPAVEGDGGMPSPRAVFEGFLREHGISLDDGTKVDASLVVHPAPAGMVMAQVDFAVSHPALAKPWLVESFAGHGTTWREAIGRAVNMFSLGALHPIIDGLLLPGAASGQVERERYEHPDGVFELVLGAQINLFAETVPPVAPLLDRLLEALRAEKLGRKVHGLRLFAAHHDGELLNNEVLLDSEPWSGGEAVVADSPAPLPEGRVAVRVFGLLVPVEV
;
A
#
# COMPACT_ATOMS: atom_id res chain seq x y z
N MET A 1 0.56 -22.19 -11.42
CA MET A 1 0.25 -20.88 -10.80
C MET A 1 0.21 -21.10 -9.30
N ILE A 2 1.27 -20.72 -8.59
CA ILE A 2 1.21 -20.60 -7.13
C ILE A 2 0.29 -19.39 -6.91
N GLY A 3 -0.92 -19.62 -6.41
CA GLY A 3 -1.78 -18.52 -6.00
C GLY A 3 -0.96 -17.64 -5.07
N SER A 4 -0.86 -16.35 -5.38
CA SER A 4 -0.24 -15.37 -4.48
C SER A 4 -0.88 -15.58 -3.11
N TRP A 5 -0.11 -16.02 -2.12
CA TRP A 5 -0.58 -16.18 -0.74
C TRP A 5 -1.00 -14.84 -0.10
N GLY A 6 -1.00 -13.74 -0.86
CA GLY A 6 -1.34 -12.41 -0.35
C GLY A 6 -0.35 -11.92 0.71
N LEU A 7 0.91 -12.36 0.62
CA LEU A 7 1.93 -12.05 1.63
C LEU A 7 2.58 -10.67 1.41
N ASP A 8 2.17 -9.91 0.39
CA ASP A 8 2.71 -8.59 0.08
C ASP A 8 2.66 -7.65 1.29
N ALA A 9 1.50 -7.53 1.95
CA ALA A 9 1.36 -6.71 3.15
C ALA A 9 2.20 -7.23 4.32
N ALA A 10 2.24 -8.55 4.51
CA ALA A 10 3.02 -9.18 5.58
C ALA A 10 4.52 -8.90 5.44
N LEU A 11 5.03 -8.92 4.21
CA LEU A 11 6.44 -8.61 3.93
C LEU A 11 6.78 -7.16 4.23
N GLU A 12 5.96 -6.19 3.77
CA GLU A 12 6.23 -4.77 4.05
C GLU A 12 6.19 -4.47 5.56
N VAL A 13 5.28 -5.11 6.31
CA VAL A 13 5.25 -5.02 7.77
C VAL A 13 6.47 -5.66 8.42
N GLY A 14 6.90 -6.84 7.97
CA GLY A 14 8.12 -7.47 8.47
C GLY A 14 9.36 -6.62 8.21
N ILE A 15 9.50 -6.07 6.99
CA ILE A 15 10.58 -5.16 6.62
C ILE A 15 10.58 -3.93 7.52
N ALA A 16 9.42 -3.28 7.68
CA ALA A 16 9.28 -2.13 8.56
C ALA A 16 9.65 -2.43 10.01
N ALA A 17 9.29 -3.62 10.51
CA ALA A 17 9.65 -4.05 11.86
C ALA A 17 11.18 -4.20 12.02
N PHE A 18 11.89 -4.75 11.03
CA PHE A 18 13.36 -4.84 11.07
C PHE A 18 14.06 -3.48 10.88
N CYS A 19 13.42 -2.56 10.17
CA CYS A 19 13.96 -1.23 9.90
C CYS A 19 13.54 -0.16 10.93
N ALA A 20 12.78 -0.54 11.97
CA ALA A 20 12.30 0.39 12.97
C ALA A 20 13.45 1.03 13.78
N GLY A 21 13.29 2.30 14.14
CA GLY A 21 14.20 3.03 15.02
C GLY A 21 15.57 3.38 14.42
N GLU A 22 16.35 4.18 15.15
CA GLU A 22 17.72 4.57 14.75
C GLU A 22 18.70 3.41 14.80
N GLU A 23 18.51 2.47 15.72
CA GLU A 23 19.29 1.23 15.84
C GLU A 23 18.44 0.02 15.42
N PRO A 24 19.05 -1.03 14.82
CA PRO A 24 18.32 -2.24 14.45
C PRO A 24 17.73 -2.92 15.69
N PRO A 25 16.42 -3.20 15.74
CA PRO A 25 15.76 -3.80 16.92
C PRO A 25 16.18 -5.25 17.13
N GLY A 26 16.18 -5.78 18.36
CA GLY A 26 16.41 -7.19 18.65
C GLY A 26 15.30 -8.11 18.12
N ASP A 27 15.56 -9.43 18.01
CA ASP A 27 14.55 -10.39 17.51
C ASP A 27 13.30 -10.42 18.40
N ASP A 28 13.47 -10.33 19.73
CA ASP A 28 12.37 -10.23 20.68
C ASP A 28 11.54 -8.96 20.45
N GLN A 29 12.20 -7.82 20.15
CA GLN A 29 11.50 -6.57 19.87
C GLN A 29 10.72 -6.63 18.55
N VAL A 30 11.29 -7.26 17.51
CA VAL A 30 10.59 -7.49 16.24
C VAL A 30 9.40 -8.43 16.45
N TRP A 31 9.59 -9.53 17.19
CA TRP A 31 8.53 -10.46 17.54
C TRP A 31 7.37 -9.78 18.29
N GLU A 32 7.68 -9.07 19.36
CA GLU A 32 6.70 -8.35 20.18
C GLU A 32 5.98 -7.26 19.37
N GLY A 33 6.72 -6.54 18.51
CA GLY A 33 6.15 -5.53 17.63
C GLY A 33 5.16 -6.11 16.61
N LEU A 34 5.51 -7.24 15.97
CA LEU A 34 4.65 -7.93 15.01
C LEU A 34 3.41 -8.51 15.70
N THR A 35 3.61 -9.32 16.73
CA THR A 35 2.51 -10.03 17.41
C THR A 35 1.61 -9.10 18.21
N GLY A 36 2.18 -8.07 18.85
CA GLY A 36 1.43 -7.01 19.54
C GLY A 36 0.55 -6.18 18.59
N ALA A 37 0.91 -6.10 17.31
CA ALA A 37 0.13 -5.46 16.25
C ALA A 37 -0.81 -6.44 15.50
N GLY A 38 -1.03 -7.64 16.04
CA GLY A 38 -1.99 -8.61 15.52
C GLY A 38 -1.49 -9.48 14.37
N VAL A 39 -0.18 -9.53 14.10
CA VAL A 39 0.40 -10.56 13.23
C VAL A 39 0.37 -11.89 13.98
N GLU A 40 -0.16 -12.94 13.35
CA GLU A 40 -0.25 -14.25 13.98
C GLU A 40 1.14 -14.86 14.23
N PRO A 41 1.33 -15.58 15.36
CA PRO A 41 2.65 -16.11 15.74
C PRO A 41 3.35 -16.91 14.65
N TRP A 42 2.63 -17.80 13.95
CA TRP A 42 3.20 -18.63 12.88
C TRP A 42 3.79 -17.81 11.72
N LEU A 43 3.24 -16.63 11.43
CA LEU A 43 3.70 -15.73 10.37
C LEU A 43 4.84 -14.85 10.89
N ALA A 44 4.73 -14.31 12.10
CA ALA A 44 5.79 -13.53 12.73
C ALA A 44 7.11 -14.33 12.83
N GLU A 45 7.03 -15.60 13.20
CA GLU A 45 8.18 -16.52 13.29
C GLU A 45 8.86 -16.70 11.93
N ARG A 46 8.06 -16.85 10.89
CA ARG A 46 8.55 -17.00 9.52
C ARG A 46 9.18 -15.73 8.99
N LEU A 47 8.58 -14.56 9.27
CA LEU A 47 9.17 -13.28 8.90
C LEU A 47 10.53 -13.10 9.58
N LEU A 48 10.65 -13.43 10.87
CA LEU A 48 11.92 -13.38 11.60
C LEU A 48 13.01 -14.25 10.98
N VAL A 49 12.67 -15.47 10.57
CA VAL A 49 13.63 -16.42 10.03
C VAL A 49 13.96 -16.15 8.57
N PHE A 50 12.92 -15.94 7.74
CA PHE A 50 13.06 -15.99 6.29
C PHE A 50 13.37 -14.63 5.65
N LEU A 51 13.03 -13.49 6.27
CA LEU A 51 13.45 -12.19 5.73
C LEU A 51 14.98 -12.04 5.75
N PRO A 52 15.70 -12.22 6.89
CA PRO A 52 17.16 -12.17 6.89
C PRO A 52 17.79 -13.19 5.94
N MET A 53 17.25 -14.41 5.89
CA MET A 53 17.76 -15.47 5.01
C MET A 53 17.62 -15.10 3.53
N ALA A 54 16.47 -14.61 3.11
CA ALA A 54 16.21 -14.19 1.74
C ALA A 54 17.11 -13.01 1.34
N TYR A 55 17.24 -12.01 2.22
CA TYR A 55 18.04 -10.82 1.96
C TYR A 55 19.53 -11.14 1.85
N VAL A 56 20.09 -12.03 2.67
CA VAL A 56 21.49 -12.47 2.54
C VAL A 56 21.74 -13.15 1.21
N ARG A 57 20.89 -14.08 0.81
CA ARG A 57 21.04 -14.80 -0.46
C ARG A 57 20.97 -13.86 -1.66
N ARG A 58 20.23 -12.76 -1.53
CA ARG A 58 20.17 -11.73 -2.55
C ARG A 58 21.37 -10.78 -2.53
N LEU A 59 21.89 -10.47 -1.35
CA LEU A 59 23.09 -9.65 -1.16
C LEU A 59 24.36 -10.34 -1.67
N LEU A 60 24.46 -11.66 -1.49
CA LEU A 60 25.64 -12.47 -1.81
C LEU A 60 25.28 -13.60 -2.80
N PRO A 61 24.95 -13.27 -4.06
CA PRO A 61 24.43 -14.25 -5.02
C PRO A 61 25.47 -15.30 -5.46
N ASP A 62 26.76 -15.05 -5.24
CA ASP A 62 27.85 -15.94 -5.65
C ASP A 62 28.13 -17.07 -4.65
N VAL A 63 27.43 -17.10 -3.50
CA VAL A 63 27.55 -18.16 -2.50
C VAL A 63 26.61 -19.31 -2.83
N SER A 64 27.09 -20.54 -2.66
CA SER A 64 26.24 -21.74 -2.78
C SER A 64 25.44 -21.96 -1.49
N TYR A 65 24.11 -21.83 -1.58
CA TYR A 65 23.22 -22.00 -0.45
C TYR A 65 22.43 -23.33 -0.52
N PRO A 66 22.21 -24.01 0.62
CA PRO A 66 21.27 -25.11 0.68
C PRO A 66 19.83 -24.64 0.40
N ASP A 67 19.03 -25.44 -0.30
CA ASP A 67 17.61 -25.16 -0.57
C ASP A 67 16.68 -25.57 0.58
N ALA A 68 17.20 -25.68 1.80
CA ALA A 68 16.40 -26.12 2.93
C ALA A 68 16.93 -25.63 4.27
N VAL A 69 16.03 -25.65 5.24
CA VAL A 69 16.33 -25.54 6.67
C VAL A 69 15.91 -26.82 7.38
N LEU A 70 16.62 -27.16 8.45
CA LEU A 70 16.32 -28.29 9.31
C LEU A 70 15.60 -27.81 10.57
N ASP A 71 14.44 -28.39 10.84
CA ASP A 71 13.78 -28.31 12.15
C ASP A 71 13.78 -29.71 12.83
N SER A 72 13.18 -29.83 14.01
CA SER A 72 13.12 -31.11 14.73
C SER A 72 12.21 -32.15 14.05
N ARG A 73 11.31 -31.70 13.17
CA ARG A 73 10.36 -32.54 12.42
C ARG A 73 10.91 -32.94 11.05
N GLY A 74 11.97 -32.30 10.58
CA GLY A 74 12.72 -32.69 9.40
C GLY A 74 13.16 -31.50 8.56
N LYS A 75 13.12 -31.71 7.24
CA LYS A 75 13.64 -30.76 6.25
C LYS A 75 12.51 -29.92 5.66
N VAL A 76 12.61 -28.61 5.78
CA VAL A 76 11.70 -27.64 5.15
C VAL A 76 12.39 -27.10 3.90
N LEU A 77 11.82 -27.40 2.72
CA LEU A 77 12.32 -26.92 1.44
C LEU A 77 11.96 -25.44 1.26
N LEU A 78 12.96 -24.59 1.03
CA LEU A 78 12.79 -23.14 0.91
C LEU A 78 12.01 -22.77 -0.35
N SER A 79 12.24 -23.48 -1.45
CA SER A 79 11.46 -23.37 -2.70
C SER A 79 9.96 -23.68 -2.53
N ARG A 80 9.54 -24.26 -1.40
CA ARG A 80 8.13 -24.56 -1.07
C ARG A 80 7.60 -23.75 0.12
N GLU A 81 8.44 -22.92 0.73
CA GLU A 81 8.04 -22.10 1.87
C GLU A 81 7.54 -20.74 1.35
N PRO A 82 6.24 -20.42 1.50
CA PRO A 82 5.63 -19.27 0.84
C PRO A 82 6.19 -17.93 1.30
N VAL A 83 6.53 -17.77 2.58
CA VAL A 83 7.12 -16.55 3.13
C VAL A 83 8.55 -16.37 2.63
N PHE A 84 9.35 -17.44 2.57
CA PHE A 84 10.70 -17.36 1.99
C PHE A 84 10.66 -16.99 0.50
N VAL A 85 9.82 -17.66 -0.30
CA VAL A 85 9.71 -17.39 -1.74
C VAL A 85 9.31 -15.93 -1.98
N ALA A 86 8.32 -15.44 -1.24
CA ALA A 86 7.87 -14.07 -1.37
C ALA A 86 8.94 -13.06 -0.90
N ALA A 87 9.61 -13.32 0.23
CA ALA A 87 10.70 -12.50 0.73
C ALA A 87 11.89 -12.43 -0.24
N PHE A 88 12.24 -13.55 -0.88
CA PHE A 88 13.34 -13.62 -1.84
C PHE A 88 13.05 -12.81 -3.11
N GLU A 89 11.82 -12.85 -3.61
CA GLU A 89 11.41 -11.98 -4.73
C GLU A 89 11.37 -10.51 -4.31
N ARG A 90 10.87 -10.17 -3.11
CA ARG A 90 10.84 -8.77 -2.63
C ARG A 90 12.23 -8.18 -2.41
N ALA A 91 13.19 -8.98 -1.96
CA ALA A 91 14.57 -8.56 -1.75
C ALA A 91 15.26 -8.08 -3.04
N ARG A 92 14.72 -8.41 -4.24
CA ARG A 92 15.24 -7.92 -5.53
C ARG A 92 15.19 -6.40 -5.66
N TYR A 93 14.26 -5.77 -4.96
CA TYR A 93 14.02 -4.33 -4.98
C TYR A 93 14.45 -3.66 -3.67
N ALA A 94 15.18 -4.38 -2.81
CA ALA A 94 15.64 -3.84 -1.55
C ALA A 94 16.68 -2.74 -1.76
N SER A 95 16.50 -1.66 -1.01
CA SER A 95 17.47 -0.59 -0.82
C SER A 95 18.68 -1.08 -0.01
N ARG A 96 19.75 -0.30 -0.09
CA ARG A 96 20.96 -0.54 0.73
C ARG A 96 20.65 -0.53 2.23
N ALA A 97 19.81 0.40 2.69
CA ALA A 97 19.44 0.50 4.10
C ALA A 97 18.68 -0.74 4.59
N GLU A 98 17.78 -1.29 3.77
CA GLU A 98 17.09 -2.55 4.11
C GLU A 98 18.08 -3.73 4.17
N PHE A 99 19.05 -3.84 3.24
CA PHE A 99 20.09 -4.88 3.32
C PHE A 99 20.92 -4.77 4.60
N GLU A 100 21.35 -3.57 4.97
CA GLU A 100 22.14 -3.34 6.19
C GLU A 100 21.32 -3.71 7.45
N ARG A 101 20.02 -3.43 7.47
CA ARG A 101 19.13 -3.72 8.61
C ARG A 101 18.70 -5.18 8.71
N ILE A 102 18.46 -5.84 7.58
CA ILE A 102 17.83 -7.17 7.52
C ILE A 102 18.87 -8.27 7.29
N ALA A 103 19.72 -8.15 6.27
CA ALA A 103 20.63 -9.22 5.87
C ALA A 103 21.69 -9.50 6.94
N LEU A 104 22.26 -8.44 7.52
CA LEU A 104 23.36 -8.54 8.49
C LEU A 104 22.98 -9.27 9.79
N ARG A 105 21.67 -9.45 10.04
CA ARG A 105 21.14 -10.18 11.19
C ARG A 105 21.16 -11.69 11.01
N SER A 106 21.25 -12.15 9.77
CA SER A 106 21.23 -13.57 9.47
C SER A 106 22.46 -14.26 10.06
N SER A 107 22.25 -15.36 10.78
CA SER A 107 23.34 -16.25 11.21
C SER A 107 24.17 -16.76 10.03
N THR A 108 23.55 -16.89 8.85
CA THR A 108 24.26 -17.27 7.62
C THR A 108 25.23 -16.17 7.19
N PHE A 109 24.85 -14.90 7.31
CA PHE A 109 25.77 -13.79 7.04
C PHE A 109 26.94 -13.79 8.01
N ALA A 110 26.67 -14.00 9.31
CA ALA A 110 27.72 -14.06 10.33
C ALA A 110 28.77 -15.15 10.02
N VAL A 111 28.31 -16.37 9.66
CA VAL A 111 29.19 -17.48 9.27
C VAL A 111 30.00 -17.16 8.01
N ILE A 112 29.37 -16.58 6.99
CA ILE A 112 30.09 -16.16 5.77
C ILE A 112 31.15 -15.12 6.12
N ASN A 113 30.80 -14.10 6.91
CA ASN A 113 31.71 -13.03 7.30
C ASN A 113 32.90 -13.57 8.12
N GLU A 114 32.67 -14.50 9.05
CA GLU A 114 33.76 -15.18 9.78
C GLU A 114 34.68 -15.96 8.85
N ALA A 115 34.12 -16.71 7.89
CA ALA A 115 34.91 -17.49 6.93
C ALA A 115 35.76 -16.60 6.01
N LEU A 116 35.21 -15.47 5.55
CA LEU A 116 35.94 -14.47 4.76
C LEU A 116 37.07 -13.83 5.58
N ASN A 117 36.82 -13.47 6.84
CA ASN A 117 37.87 -12.94 7.73
C ASN A 117 38.97 -13.97 8.03
N ALA A 118 38.66 -15.27 7.94
CA ALA A 118 39.62 -16.36 8.03
C ALA A 118 40.39 -16.62 6.70
N GLY A 119 40.11 -15.85 5.64
CA GLY A 119 40.81 -15.93 4.35
C GLY A 119 40.13 -16.79 3.28
N SER A 120 38.91 -17.27 3.52
CA SER A 120 38.12 -17.98 2.49
C SER A 120 37.66 -17.02 1.39
N GLN A 121 37.35 -17.54 0.20
CA GLN A 121 36.68 -16.78 -0.86
C GLN A 121 35.22 -17.21 -0.95
N LEU A 122 34.34 -16.31 -1.42
CA LEU A 122 32.90 -16.61 -1.57
C LEU A 122 32.64 -17.87 -2.42
N ALA A 123 33.41 -18.06 -3.49
CA ALA A 123 33.28 -19.20 -4.40
C ALA A 123 33.63 -20.55 -3.76
N ASP A 124 34.39 -20.54 -2.66
CA ASP A 124 34.81 -21.74 -1.94
C ASP A 124 33.87 -22.08 -0.77
N LEU A 125 32.86 -21.24 -0.49
CA LEU A 125 31.94 -21.42 0.62
C LEU A 125 30.83 -22.41 0.26
N GLU A 126 30.90 -23.60 0.87
CA GLU A 126 29.82 -24.57 0.90
C GLU A 126 29.14 -24.55 2.28
N LEU A 127 27.94 -24.00 2.32
CA LEU A 127 27.17 -23.88 3.56
C LEU A 127 26.37 -25.15 3.84
N SER A 128 26.40 -25.60 5.09
CA SER A 128 25.52 -26.66 5.58
C SER A 128 24.09 -26.14 5.76
N GLU A 129 23.11 -27.05 5.75
CA GLU A 129 21.70 -26.73 5.99
C GLU A 129 21.52 -26.04 7.36
N PRO A 130 20.99 -24.80 7.40
CA PRO A 130 20.74 -24.11 8.67
C PRO A 130 19.77 -24.92 9.52
N ARG A 131 20.09 -25.06 10.81
CA ARG A 131 19.20 -25.68 11.80
C ARG A 131 18.47 -24.60 12.57
N LEU A 132 17.13 -24.69 12.59
CA LEU A 132 16.29 -23.82 13.40
C LEU A 132 16.40 -24.22 14.88
N LEU A 133 16.49 -23.22 15.76
CA LEU A 133 16.51 -23.44 17.21
C LEU A 133 15.14 -23.85 17.75
N LYS A 134 14.07 -23.40 17.09
CA LYS A 134 12.67 -23.73 17.38
C LYS A 134 12.02 -24.23 16.10
N ASP A 135 11.15 -25.23 16.23
CA ASP A 135 10.32 -25.67 15.11
C ASP A 135 9.36 -24.57 14.70
N LEU A 136 9.21 -24.35 13.40
CA LEU A 136 8.20 -23.43 12.88
C LEU A 136 6.82 -23.99 13.19
N GLU A 137 5.89 -23.17 13.66
CA GLU A 137 4.49 -23.61 13.67
C GLU A 137 4.04 -24.00 12.25
N PRO A 138 3.14 -24.99 12.05
CA PRO A 138 2.62 -25.29 10.72
C PRO A 138 2.07 -24.03 10.05
N ALA A 139 2.33 -23.87 8.76
CA ALA A 139 1.70 -22.78 8.01
C ALA A 139 0.19 -23.03 7.99
N VAL A 140 -0.58 -22.03 8.43
CA VAL A 140 -2.04 -22.09 8.43
C VAL A 140 -2.54 -21.39 7.18
N GLU A 141 -3.64 -21.88 6.61
CA GLU A 141 -4.33 -21.18 5.53
C GLU A 141 -4.92 -19.87 6.05
N GLY A 142 -4.52 -18.75 5.46
CA GLY A 142 -4.95 -17.42 5.87
C GLY A 142 -3.90 -16.35 5.60
N ASP A 143 -4.23 -15.12 5.99
CA ASP A 143 -3.38 -13.94 5.82
C ASP A 143 -2.52 -13.66 7.08
N GLY A 144 -2.64 -14.47 8.14
CA GLY A 144 -1.88 -14.32 9.37
C GLY A 144 -2.07 -12.97 10.09
N GLY A 145 -3.24 -12.34 9.94
CA GLY A 145 -3.48 -10.99 10.47
C GLY A 145 -3.17 -9.86 9.49
N MET A 146 -2.69 -10.19 8.28
CA MET A 146 -2.13 -9.25 7.31
C MET A 146 -2.86 -9.32 5.96
N PRO A 147 -4.09 -8.78 5.85
CA PRO A 147 -4.85 -8.85 4.60
C PRO A 147 -4.10 -8.16 3.45
N SER A 148 -3.99 -8.82 2.30
CA SER A 148 -3.42 -8.26 1.07
C SER A 148 -4.36 -7.21 0.46
N PRO A 149 -3.97 -5.92 0.40
CA PRO A 149 -4.78 -4.90 -0.23
C PRO A 149 -4.99 -5.19 -1.73
N ARG A 150 -3.99 -5.79 -2.40
CA ARG A 150 -4.10 -6.19 -3.80
C ARG A 150 -5.18 -7.25 -4.00
N ALA A 151 -5.18 -8.29 -3.19
CA ALA A 151 -6.19 -9.35 -3.28
C ALA A 151 -7.60 -8.82 -2.99
N VAL A 152 -7.73 -7.87 -2.06
CA VAL A 152 -9.01 -7.20 -1.77
C VAL A 152 -9.46 -6.33 -2.94
N PHE A 153 -8.55 -5.55 -3.54
CA PHE A 153 -8.87 -4.73 -4.71
C PHE A 153 -9.32 -5.58 -5.90
N GLU A 154 -8.59 -6.65 -6.22
CA GLU A 154 -8.98 -7.62 -7.24
C GLU A 154 -10.33 -8.30 -6.91
N GLY A 155 -10.61 -8.52 -5.62
CA GLY A 155 -11.92 -8.95 -5.12
C GLY A 155 -13.04 -8.00 -5.52
N PHE A 156 -12.90 -6.70 -5.20
CA PHE A 156 -13.89 -5.68 -5.58
C PHE A 156 -14.12 -5.62 -7.08
N LEU A 157 -13.07 -5.71 -7.90
CA LEU A 157 -13.20 -5.69 -9.35
C LEU A 157 -14.00 -6.89 -9.87
N ARG A 158 -13.73 -8.09 -9.36
CA ARG A 158 -14.50 -9.30 -9.71
C ARG A 158 -15.96 -9.21 -9.30
N GLU A 159 -16.25 -8.65 -8.13
CA GLU A 159 -17.64 -8.44 -7.66
C GLU A 159 -18.43 -7.50 -8.58
N HIS A 160 -17.75 -6.55 -9.22
CA HIS A 160 -18.34 -5.65 -10.22
C HIS A 160 -18.27 -6.21 -11.66
N GLY A 161 -17.88 -7.47 -11.85
CA GLY A 161 -17.80 -8.11 -13.16
C GLY A 161 -16.68 -7.61 -14.06
N ILE A 162 -15.67 -6.94 -13.49
CA ILE A 162 -14.51 -6.43 -14.23
C ILE A 162 -13.52 -7.56 -14.44
N SER A 163 -13.22 -7.84 -15.71
CA SER A 163 -12.11 -8.70 -16.11
C SER A 163 -10.95 -7.82 -16.56
N LEU A 164 -9.77 -8.02 -15.96
CA LEU A 164 -8.57 -7.34 -16.39
C LEU A 164 -8.10 -7.93 -17.72
N ASP A 165 -7.93 -7.10 -18.73
CA ASP A 165 -7.37 -7.46 -20.03
C ASP A 165 -5.90 -7.01 -20.14
N ASP A 166 -5.24 -7.27 -21.27
CA ASP A 166 -3.83 -6.91 -21.47
C ASP A 166 -3.56 -5.40 -21.43
N GLY A 167 -4.60 -4.56 -21.60
CA GLY A 167 -4.51 -3.10 -21.60
C GLY A 167 -4.71 -2.47 -20.22
N THR A 168 -5.33 -3.19 -19.28
CA THR A 168 -5.70 -2.69 -17.97
C THR A 168 -4.89 -3.36 -16.88
N LYS A 169 -4.19 -2.57 -16.06
CA LYS A 169 -3.45 -3.08 -14.92
C LYS A 169 -3.95 -2.44 -13.66
N VAL A 170 -4.01 -3.23 -12.60
CA VAL A 170 -4.31 -2.73 -11.27
C VAL A 170 -3.24 -3.18 -10.31
N ASP A 171 -3.00 -2.37 -9.30
CA ASP A 171 -2.12 -2.71 -8.19
C ASP A 171 -2.68 -2.13 -6.89
N ALA A 172 -2.30 -2.72 -5.77
CA ALA A 172 -2.41 -2.07 -4.48
C ALA A 172 -1.19 -2.41 -3.62
N SER A 173 -0.53 -1.38 -3.09
CA SER A 173 0.68 -1.53 -2.28
C SER A 173 0.50 -0.94 -0.89
N LEU A 174 1.03 -1.64 0.12
CA LEU A 174 1.08 -1.17 1.50
C LEU A 174 2.34 -0.32 1.73
N VAL A 175 2.15 0.86 2.31
CA VAL A 175 3.21 1.71 2.86
C VAL A 175 3.02 1.76 4.38
N VAL A 176 4.05 1.35 5.11
CA VAL A 176 4.06 1.37 6.58
C VAL A 176 4.60 2.70 7.08
N HIS A 177 3.85 3.34 7.97
CA HIS A 177 4.24 4.62 8.59
C HIS A 177 4.58 4.45 10.07
N PRO A 178 5.51 5.27 10.62
CA PRO A 178 5.71 5.37 12.05
C PRO A 178 4.40 5.73 12.77
N ALA A 179 4.14 5.08 13.90
CA ALA A 179 2.95 5.32 14.71
C ALA A 179 3.29 5.33 16.21
N PRO A 180 2.45 5.98 17.06
CA PRO A 180 2.61 5.90 18.50
C PRO A 180 2.55 4.46 19.03
N ALA A 181 3.16 4.22 20.19
CA ALA A 181 3.14 2.90 20.82
C ALA A 181 1.71 2.37 21.01
N GLY A 182 1.50 1.09 20.68
CA GLY A 182 0.17 0.44 20.72
C GLY A 182 -0.73 0.77 19.53
N MET A 183 -0.23 1.49 18.53
CA MET A 183 -0.95 1.79 17.30
C MET A 183 -0.08 1.44 16.09
N VAL A 184 -0.74 1.11 14.99
CA VAL A 184 -0.13 1.00 13.66
C VAL A 184 -0.82 1.93 12.68
N MET A 185 -0.06 2.38 11.70
CA MET A 185 -0.55 3.21 10.60
C MET A 185 -0.16 2.58 9.27
N ALA A 186 -1.17 2.28 8.47
CA ALA A 186 -1.06 1.68 7.15
C ALA A 186 -1.57 2.68 6.12
N GLN A 187 -0.75 3.02 5.13
CA GLN A 187 -1.23 3.65 3.91
C GLN A 187 -1.33 2.59 2.82
N VAL A 188 -2.45 2.56 2.10
CA VAL A 188 -2.61 1.71 0.92
C VAL A 188 -2.75 2.61 -0.29
N ASP A 189 -1.88 2.38 -1.27
CA ASP A 189 -1.93 3.03 -2.57
C ASP A 189 -2.60 2.08 -3.57
N PHE A 190 -3.77 2.47 -4.08
CA PHE A 190 -4.50 1.74 -5.13
C PHE A 190 -4.19 2.38 -6.47
N ALA A 191 -3.64 1.60 -7.40
CA ALA A 191 -3.19 2.09 -8.70
C ALA A 191 -3.97 1.42 -9.83
N VAL A 192 -4.37 2.21 -10.83
CA VAL A 192 -4.98 1.73 -12.06
C VAL A 192 -4.25 2.31 -13.26
N SER A 193 -3.85 1.45 -14.18
CA SER A 193 -3.36 1.81 -15.51
C SER A 193 -4.41 1.41 -16.54
N HIS A 194 -4.84 2.36 -17.35
CA HIS A 194 -5.83 2.14 -18.39
C HIS A 194 -5.55 3.07 -19.59
N PRO A 195 -5.72 2.62 -20.85
CA PRO A 195 -5.37 3.42 -22.03
C PRO A 195 -6.16 4.73 -22.18
N ALA A 196 -7.32 4.83 -21.51
CA ALA A 196 -8.14 6.03 -21.52
C ALA A 196 -7.65 7.14 -20.57
N LEU A 197 -6.75 6.84 -19.62
CA LEU A 197 -6.23 7.82 -18.68
C LEU A 197 -5.32 8.86 -19.36
N ALA A 198 -5.30 10.07 -18.81
CA ALA A 198 -4.41 11.14 -19.24
C ALA A 198 -2.95 10.89 -18.83
N LYS A 199 -2.74 10.18 -17.71
CA LYS A 199 -1.43 9.71 -17.25
C LYS A 199 -1.40 8.18 -17.24
N PRO A 200 -0.20 7.55 -17.30
CA PRO A 200 -0.08 6.09 -17.36
C PRO A 200 -0.71 5.37 -16.15
N TRP A 201 -0.77 6.03 -15.00
CA TRP A 201 -1.33 5.51 -13.76
C TRP A 201 -2.17 6.58 -13.07
N LEU A 202 -3.33 6.16 -12.59
CA LEU A 202 -4.12 6.86 -11.60
C LEU A 202 -3.86 6.17 -10.26
N VAL A 203 -3.39 6.90 -9.26
CA VAL A 203 -3.07 6.37 -7.93
C VAL A 203 -3.91 7.07 -6.87
N GLU A 204 -4.61 6.28 -6.05
CA GLU A 204 -5.39 6.73 -4.90
C GLU A 204 -4.85 6.17 -3.58
N SER A 205 -4.44 7.08 -2.68
CA SER A 205 -3.77 6.73 -1.42
C SER A 205 -4.66 6.96 -0.21
N PHE A 206 -4.83 5.95 0.64
CA PHE A 206 -5.64 6.04 1.86
C PHE A 206 -4.88 5.55 3.09
N ALA A 207 -4.87 6.33 4.17
CA ALA A 207 -4.20 5.98 5.41
C ALA A 207 -5.19 5.58 6.50
N GLY A 208 -5.07 4.35 7.00
CA GLY A 208 -5.81 3.85 8.16
C GLY A 208 -4.91 3.69 9.38
N HIS A 209 -5.53 3.75 10.56
CA HIS A 209 -4.88 3.55 11.85
C HIS A 209 -5.67 2.58 12.70
N GLY A 210 -5.00 1.81 13.55
CA GLY A 210 -5.65 0.81 14.40
C GLY A 210 -4.69 0.25 15.44
N THR A 211 -5.20 -0.60 16.33
CA THR A 211 -4.33 -1.36 17.25
C THR A 211 -3.74 -2.59 16.58
N THR A 212 -4.29 -3.00 15.42
CA THR A 212 -3.76 -4.09 14.61
C THR A 212 -3.60 -3.69 13.15
N TRP A 213 -2.73 -4.40 12.43
CA TRP A 213 -2.54 -4.19 10.99
C TRP A 213 -3.81 -4.48 10.19
N ARG A 214 -4.58 -5.51 10.57
CA ARG A 214 -5.88 -5.81 9.98
C ARG A 214 -6.84 -4.62 10.07
N GLU A 215 -6.92 -3.96 11.23
CA GLU A 215 -7.76 -2.78 11.41
C GLU A 215 -7.28 -1.59 10.58
N ALA A 216 -5.98 -1.31 10.60
CA ALA A 216 -5.41 -0.18 9.87
C ALA A 216 -5.59 -0.35 8.35
N ILE A 217 -5.24 -1.53 7.81
CA ILE A 217 -5.44 -1.85 6.39
C ILE A 217 -6.93 -1.84 6.05
N GLY A 218 -7.77 -2.47 6.88
CA GLY A 218 -9.22 -2.52 6.69
C GLY A 218 -9.85 -1.12 6.62
N ARG A 219 -9.39 -0.18 7.44
CA ARG A 219 -9.84 1.23 7.36
C ARG A 219 -9.41 1.92 6.07
N ALA A 220 -8.16 1.74 5.64
CA ALA A 220 -7.68 2.29 4.37
C ALA A 220 -8.50 1.77 3.18
N VAL A 221 -8.71 0.45 3.13
CA VAL A 221 -9.55 -0.24 2.14
C VAL A 221 -11.00 0.25 2.17
N ASN A 222 -11.59 0.39 3.36
CA ASN A 222 -12.97 0.85 3.49
C ASN A 222 -13.13 2.29 2.96
N MET A 223 -12.19 3.18 3.25
CA MET A 223 -12.22 4.53 2.68
C MET A 223 -12.08 4.52 1.15
N PHE A 224 -11.20 3.68 0.60
CA PHE A 224 -11.09 3.50 -0.84
C PHE A 224 -12.41 3.04 -1.47
N SER A 225 -13.04 2.01 -0.89
CA SER A 225 -14.33 1.49 -1.34
C SER A 225 -15.43 2.55 -1.33
N LEU A 226 -15.50 3.37 -0.27
CA LEU A 226 -16.49 4.44 -0.15
C LEU A 226 -16.24 5.61 -1.12
N GLY A 227 -14.99 6.05 -1.27
CA GLY A 227 -14.71 7.31 -1.98
C GLY A 227 -14.24 7.18 -3.43
N ALA A 228 -13.37 6.20 -3.74
CA ALA A 228 -12.63 6.19 -5.01
C ALA A 228 -12.91 4.97 -5.89
N LEU A 229 -13.29 3.83 -5.30
CA LEU A 229 -13.57 2.60 -6.05
C LEU A 229 -14.66 2.80 -7.11
N HIS A 230 -15.82 3.31 -6.71
CA HIS A 230 -16.97 3.40 -7.61
C HIS A 230 -16.78 4.42 -8.74
N PRO A 231 -16.16 5.60 -8.53
CA PRO A 231 -15.77 6.48 -9.64
C PRO A 231 -14.82 5.81 -10.63
N ILE A 232 -13.83 5.04 -10.15
CA ILE A 232 -12.91 4.29 -11.01
C ILE A 232 -13.67 3.23 -11.83
N ILE A 233 -14.59 2.51 -11.19
CA ILE A 233 -15.41 1.50 -11.87
C ILE A 233 -16.31 2.15 -12.91
N ASP A 234 -17.13 3.12 -12.51
CA ASP A 234 -18.18 3.70 -13.33
C ASP A 234 -17.66 4.72 -14.36
N GLY A 235 -16.57 5.42 -14.06
CA GLY A 235 -16.00 6.44 -14.94
C GLY A 235 -14.89 5.93 -15.86
N LEU A 236 -14.28 4.79 -15.56
CA LEU A 236 -13.10 4.30 -16.30
C LEU A 236 -13.19 2.85 -16.75
N LEU A 237 -13.46 1.92 -15.83
CA LEU A 237 -13.28 0.48 -16.10
C LEU A 237 -14.50 -0.19 -16.75
N LEU A 238 -15.70 0.13 -16.27
CA LEU A 238 -16.95 -0.43 -16.78
C LEU A 238 -18.09 0.59 -16.60
N PRO A 239 -18.26 1.52 -17.56
CA PRO A 239 -19.24 2.59 -17.42
C PRO A 239 -20.67 2.11 -17.18
N GLY A 240 -21.31 2.64 -16.14
CA GLY A 240 -22.66 2.29 -15.71
C GLY A 240 -22.73 1.14 -14.70
N ALA A 241 -21.62 0.45 -14.39
CA ALA A 241 -21.62 -0.67 -13.45
C ALA A 241 -21.85 -0.27 -12.00
N ALA A 242 -21.64 1.00 -11.64
CA ALA A 242 -21.80 1.49 -10.28
C ALA A 242 -22.59 2.82 -10.23
N SER A 243 -23.53 3.02 -11.15
CA SER A 243 -24.30 4.28 -11.30
C SER A 243 -25.10 4.68 -10.05
N GLY A 244 -25.40 3.75 -9.16
CA GLY A 244 -26.08 4.01 -7.87
C GLY A 244 -25.13 4.39 -6.73
N GLN A 245 -23.82 4.41 -6.97
CA GLN A 245 -22.77 4.69 -5.98
C GLN A 245 -21.93 5.92 -6.35
N VAL A 246 -22.28 6.61 -7.44
CA VAL A 246 -21.59 7.80 -7.92
C VAL A 246 -22.60 8.89 -8.28
N GLU A 247 -22.18 10.14 -8.19
CA GLU A 247 -22.89 11.28 -8.77
C GLU A 247 -22.29 11.59 -10.14
N ARG A 248 -23.14 11.91 -11.12
CA ARG A 248 -22.71 12.29 -12.47
C ARG A 248 -23.20 13.68 -12.80
N GLU A 249 -22.27 14.56 -13.12
CA GLU A 249 -22.58 15.94 -13.48
C GLU A 249 -21.89 16.32 -14.78
N ARG A 250 -22.61 17.03 -15.64
CA ARG A 250 -22.03 17.55 -16.88
C ARG A 250 -21.19 18.79 -16.57
N TYR A 251 -19.93 18.76 -16.98
CA TYR A 251 -18.97 19.84 -16.79
C TYR A 251 -18.50 20.42 -18.14
N GLU A 252 -18.78 21.71 -18.34
CA GLU A 252 -18.43 22.46 -19.56
C GLU A 252 -17.04 23.09 -19.40
N HIS A 253 -15.98 22.47 -19.93
CA HIS A 253 -14.61 22.99 -19.88
C HIS A 253 -14.20 23.68 -21.19
N PRO A 254 -13.31 24.68 -21.19
CA PRO A 254 -12.82 25.31 -22.43
C PRO A 254 -12.21 24.35 -23.47
N ASP A 255 -11.61 23.24 -23.02
CA ASP A 255 -11.05 22.20 -23.89
C ASP A 255 -12.06 21.07 -24.24
N GLY A 256 -13.34 21.28 -23.93
CA GLY A 256 -14.45 20.41 -24.32
C GLY A 256 -15.29 19.94 -23.14
N VAL A 257 -16.32 19.15 -23.43
CA VAL A 257 -17.27 18.69 -22.41
C VAL A 257 -16.74 17.44 -21.71
N PHE A 258 -16.93 17.38 -20.39
CA PHE A 258 -16.66 16.21 -19.56
C PHE A 258 -17.89 15.85 -18.73
N GLU A 259 -17.99 14.59 -18.32
CA GLU A 259 -18.80 14.16 -17.19
C GLU A 259 -17.89 14.06 -15.97
N LEU A 260 -18.25 14.76 -14.90
CA LEU A 260 -17.67 14.57 -13.58
C LEU A 260 -18.39 13.38 -12.93
N VAL A 261 -17.67 12.27 -12.75
CA VAL A 261 -18.12 11.08 -12.03
C VAL A 261 -17.53 11.15 -10.62
N LEU A 262 -18.36 11.52 -9.65
CA LEU A 262 -17.95 11.85 -8.28
C LEU A 262 -18.28 10.71 -7.31
N GLY A 263 -17.35 10.39 -6.42
CA GLY A 263 -17.58 9.46 -5.32
C GLY A 263 -18.13 10.15 -4.08
N ALA A 264 -18.41 9.35 -3.05
CA ALA A 264 -18.91 9.90 -1.79
C ALA A 264 -17.86 10.78 -1.10
N GLN A 265 -18.31 11.86 -0.45
CA GLN A 265 -17.49 12.63 0.47
C GLN A 265 -17.16 11.77 1.70
N ILE A 266 -15.87 11.59 1.95
CA ILE A 266 -15.38 10.94 3.17
C ILE A 266 -15.12 12.01 4.22
N ASN A 267 -15.76 11.83 5.38
CA ASN A 267 -15.57 12.67 6.55
C ASN A 267 -14.65 11.97 7.55
N LEU A 268 -13.68 12.72 8.06
CA LEU A 268 -12.70 12.28 9.04
C LEU A 268 -12.76 13.20 10.25
N PHE A 269 -12.57 12.61 11.44
CA PHE A 269 -12.54 13.28 12.75
C PHE A 269 -13.85 13.91 13.24
N ALA A 270 -14.87 14.06 12.38
CA ALA A 270 -16.20 14.56 12.75
C ALA A 270 -17.32 13.72 12.11
N GLU A 271 -18.41 13.50 12.85
CA GLU A 271 -19.55 12.69 12.39
C GLU A 271 -20.43 13.44 11.39
N THR A 272 -20.68 14.73 11.63
CA THR A 272 -21.52 15.57 10.78
C THR A 272 -20.66 16.68 10.19
N VAL A 273 -20.44 16.62 8.87
CA VAL A 273 -19.69 17.63 8.13
C VAL A 273 -20.56 18.12 6.98
N PRO A 274 -20.66 19.45 6.74
CA PRO A 274 -21.39 19.98 5.60
C PRO A 274 -20.88 19.42 4.26
N PRO A 275 -21.73 19.41 3.22
CA PRO A 275 -21.30 19.05 1.88
C PRO A 275 -20.20 19.98 1.37
N VAL A 276 -19.19 19.39 0.72
CA VAL A 276 -18.05 20.09 0.12
C VAL A 276 -18.36 20.66 -1.26
N ALA A 277 -19.59 20.49 -1.76
CA ALA A 277 -20.02 20.98 -3.08
C ALA A 277 -19.64 22.46 -3.35
N PRO A 278 -19.81 23.42 -2.42
CA PRO A 278 -19.39 24.80 -2.68
C PRO A 278 -17.88 24.98 -2.90
N LEU A 279 -17.05 24.14 -2.25
CA LEU A 279 -15.61 24.14 -2.47
C LEU A 279 -15.28 23.45 -3.81
N LEU A 280 -15.98 22.36 -4.13
CA LEU A 280 -15.84 21.67 -5.42
C LEU A 280 -16.19 22.60 -6.59
N ASP A 281 -17.26 23.40 -6.50
CA ASP A 281 -17.63 24.38 -7.51
C ASP A 281 -16.50 25.40 -7.77
N ARG A 282 -15.85 25.88 -6.71
CA ARG A 282 -14.70 26.79 -6.83
C ARG A 282 -13.50 26.10 -7.48
N LEU A 283 -13.25 24.83 -7.16
CA LEU A 283 -12.20 24.04 -7.79
C LEU A 283 -12.49 23.83 -9.27
N LEU A 284 -13.72 23.48 -9.63
CA LEU A 284 -14.14 23.30 -11.01
C LEU A 284 -14.05 24.61 -11.81
N GLU A 285 -14.29 25.76 -11.19
CA GLU A 285 -14.05 27.05 -11.86
C GLU A 285 -12.56 27.31 -12.08
N ALA A 286 -11.71 27.07 -11.07
CA ALA A 286 -10.26 27.20 -11.22
C ALA A 286 -9.68 26.23 -12.26
N LEU A 287 -10.24 25.03 -12.35
CA LEU A 287 -9.82 24.00 -13.30
C LEU A 287 -9.96 24.46 -14.76
N ARG A 288 -10.85 25.42 -15.06
CA ARG A 288 -11.01 25.98 -16.42
C ARG A 288 -9.73 26.62 -16.98
N ALA A 289 -8.79 26.98 -16.11
CA ALA A 289 -7.49 27.51 -16.51
C ALA A 289 -6.48 26.41 -16.90
N GLU A 290 -6.71 25.17 -16.49
CA GLU A 290 -5.85 24.03 -16.80
C GLU A 290 -6.11 23.50 -18.21
N LYS A 291 -5.09 22.88 -18.80
CA LYS A 291 -5.23 22.23 -20.10
C LYS A 291 -5.60 20.76 -19.93
N LEU A 292 -6.80 20.41 -20.40
CA LEU A 292 -7.31 19.04 -20.33
C LEU A 292 -7.32 18.40 -21.72
N GLY A 293 -6.75 17.20 -21.81
CA GLY A 293 -6.81 16.39 -23.01
C GLY A 293 -8.18 15.73 -23.16
N ARG A 294 -8.44 15.12 -24.32
CA ARG A 294 -9.60 14.21 -24.50
C ARG A 294 -9.29 12.83 -23.94
N LYS A 295 -8.87 12.79 -22.67
CA LYS A 295 -8.56 11.60 -21.86
C LYS A 295 -9.30 11.72 -20.53
N VAL A 296 -9.39 10.60 -19.81
CA VAL A 296 -9.94 10.59 -18.45
C VAL A 296 -8.92 11.20 -17.51
N HIS A 297 -9.37 12.21 -16.76
CA HIS A 297 -8.55 12.89 -15.76
C HIS A 297 -9.03 12.57 -14.34
N GLY A 298 -8.12 12.44 -13.38
CA GLY A 298 -8.45 12.23 -11.97
C GLY A 298 -8.38 13.53 -11.19
N LEU A 299 -9.39 13.82 -10.36
CA LEU A 299 -9.40 14.97 -9.46
C LEU A 299 -9.54 14.49 -8.02
N ARG A 300 -8.56 14.80 -7.19
CA ARG A 300 -8.60 14.54 -5.73
C ARG A 300 -8.64 15.86 -4.97
N LEU A 301 -9.50 15.90 -3.96
CA LEU A 301 -9.52 16.93 -2.93
C LEU A 301 -9.36 16.27 -1.56
N PHE A 302 -8.40 16.75 -0.78
CA PHE A 302 -8.32 16.53 0.66
C PHE A 302 -8.06 17.86 1.37
N ALA A 303 -8.80 18.12 2.45
CA ALA A 303 -8.59 19.30 3.29
C ALA A 303 -8.82 18.94 4.76
N ALA A 304 -7.85 19.27 5.61
CA ALA A 304 -7.90 19.06 7.05
C ALA A 304 -7.80 20.39 7.79
N HIS A 305 -8.72 20.61 8.72
CA HIS A 305 -8.80 21.80 9.55
C HIS A 305 -8.82 21.44 11.04
N HIS A 306 -8.40 22.39 11.87
CA HIS A 306 -8.56 22.35 13.32
C HIS A 306 -8.93 23.73 13.83
N ASP A 307 -10.06 23.83 14.55
CA ASP A 307 -10.56 25.08 15.13
C ASP A 307 -10.67 26.21 14.10
N GLY A 308 -11.16 25.86 12.91
CA GLY A 308 -11.35 26.78 11.79
C GLY A 308 -10.10 27.07 10.96
N GLU A 309 -8.91 26.63 11.40
CA GLU A 309 -7.65 26.86 10.69
C GLU A 309 -7.29 25.66 9.81
N LEU A 310 -6.81 25.93 8.59
CA LEU A 310 -6.33 24.89 7.68
C LEU A 310 -5.02 24.30 8.23
N LEU A 311 -5.02 23.01 8.53
CA LEU A 311 -3.83 22.27 8.93
C LEU A 311 -3.03 21.77 7.73
N ASN A 312 -3.72 21.21 6.75
CA ASN A 312 -3.13 20.67 5.54
C ASN A 312 -4.18 20.54 4.43
N ASN A 313 -3.77 20.67 3.18
CA ASN A 313 -4.56 20.29 2.04
C ASN A 313 -3.72 19.50 1.03
N GLU A 314 -4.40 18.73 0.20
CA GLU A 314 -3.82 18.07 -0.96
C GLU A 314 -4.87 18.13 -2.06
N VAL A 315 -4.54 18.78 -3.17
CA VAL A 315 -5.38 18.77 -4.36
C VAL A 315 -4.56 18.22 -5.51
N LEU A 316 -4.99 17.10 -6.08
CA LEU A 316 -4.27 16.44 -7.16
C LEU A 316 -5.10 16.47 -8.44
N LEU A 317 -4.44 16.77 -9.56
CA LEU A 317 -4.94 16.54 -10.91
C LEU A 317 -4.07 15.47 -11.56
N ASP A 318 -4.67 14.36 -11.96
CA ASP A 318 -3.98 13.18 -12.53
C ASP A 318 -2.86 12.63 -11.64
N SER A 319 -3.13 12.54 -10.33
CA SER A 319 -2.16 12.10 -9.30
C SER A 319 -0.91 13.00 -9.16
N GLU A 320 -0.93 14.21 -9.72
CA GLU A 320 0.10 15.23 -9.55
C GLU A 320 -0.44 16.41 -8.71
N PRO A 321 0.37 17.00 -7.80
CA PRO A 321 -0.04 18.17 -7.04
C PRO A 321 -0.48 19.33 -7.93
N TRP A 322 -1.66 19.88 -7.65
CA TRP A 322 -2.24 21.00 -8.39
C TRP A 322 -2.32 22.24 -7.50
N SER A 323 -1.29 23.08 -7.61
CA SER A 323 -1.13 24.29 -6.79
C SER A 323 -2.28 25.29 -6.93
N GLY A 324 -2.88 25.40 -8.11
CA GLY A 324 -4.08 26.22 -8.33
C GLY A 324 -5.27 25.75 -7.49
N GLY A 325 -5.47 24.44 -7.40
CA GLY A 325 -6.49 23.83 -6.55
C GLY A 325 -6.19 23.98 -5.06
N GLU A 326 -4.93 23.78 -4.65
CA GLU A 326 -4.50 23.98 -3.26
C GLU A 326 -4.75 25.42 -2.78
N ALA A 327 -4.49 26.41 -3.64
CA ALA A 327 -4.79 27.81 -3.34
C ALA A 327 -6.30 28.06 -3.13
N VAL A 328 -7.16 27.45 -3.95
CA VAL A 328 -8.63 27.53 -3.78
C VAL A 328 -9.08 26.97 -2.43
N VAL A 329 -8.51 25.85 -2.01
CA VAL A 329 -8.80 25.25 -0.71
C VAL A 329 -8.30 26.13 0.43
N ALA A 330 -7.09 26.69 0.31
CA ALA A 330 -6.53 27.60 1.31
C ALA A 330 -7.37 28.88 1.49
N ASP A 331 -7.96 29.38 0.41
CA ASP A 331 -8.85 30.54 0.41
C ASP A 331 -10.32 30.18 0.71
N SER A 332 -10.59 28.96 1.17
CA SER A 332 -11.94 28.51 1.51
C SER A 332 -12.13 28.41 3.02
N PRO A 333 -13.32 28.75 3.54
CA PRO A 333 -13.61 28.60 4.96
C PRO A 333 -13.59 27.12 5.36
N ALA A 334 -13.15 26.85 6.59
CA ALA A 334 -13.26 25.53 7.18
C ALA A 334 -14.72 25.04 7.18
N PRO A 335 -14.96 23.74 6.95
CA PRO A 335 -16.32 23.20 6.94
C PRO A 335 -16.96 23.21 8.33
N LEU A 336 -16.16 23.26 9.40
CA LEU A 336 -16.61 23.40 10.79
C LEU A 336 -15.75 24.48 11.50
N PRO A 337 -16.34 25.29 12.40
CA PRO A 337 -15.62 26.34 13.10
C PRO A 337 -14.77 25.84 14.28
N GLU A 338 -15.11 24.67 14.85
CA GLU A 338 -14.47 24.11 16.04
C GLU A 338 -14.16 22.63 15.84
N GLY A 339 -13.13 22.14 16.53
CA GLY A 339 -12.72 20.75 16.50
C GLY A 339 -11.86 20.42 15.28
N ARG A 340 -11.49 19.14 15.18
CA ARG A 340 -10.73 18.62 14.04
C ARG A 340 -11.70 18.06 13.00
N VAL A 341 -11.50 18.42 11.75
CA VAL A 341 -12.30 17.91 10.63
C VAL A 341 -11.41 17.72 9.42
N ALA A 342 -11.56 16.61 8.72
CA ALA A 342 -11.00 16.45 7.39
C ALA A 342 -12.05 15.92 6.43
N VAL A 343 -12.03 16.43 5.21
CA VAL A 343 -12.87 15.98 4.10
C VAL A 343 -12.01 15.45 2.98
N ARG A 344 -12.48 14.40 2.32
CA ARG A 344 -11.89 13.90 1.08
C ARG A 344 -12.97 13.65 0.05
N VAL A 345 -12.68 14.03 -1.20
CA VAL A 345 -13.47 13.70 -2.37
C VAL A 345 -12.55 13.27 -3.50
N PHE A 346 -13.02 12.30 -4.27
CA PHE A 346 -12.38 11.87 -5.50
C PHE A 346 -13.41 11.85 -6.63
N GLY A 347 -13.01 12.26 -7.82
CA GLY A 347 -13.83 12.16 -9.02
C GLY A 347 -13.00 11.97 -10.28
N LEU A 348 -13.65 11.47 -11.33
CA LEU A 348 -13.09 11.38 -12.66
C LEU A 348 -13.77 12.38 -13.60
N LEU A 349 -12.98 13.09 -14.39
CA LEU A 349 -13.45 13.87 -15.52
C LEU A 349 -13.35 13.00 -16.78
N VAL A 350 -14.50 12.51 -17.23
CA VAL A 350 -14.60 11.60 -18.37
C VAL A 350 -15.00 12.41 -19.61
N PRO A 351 -14.22 12.41 -20.70
CA PRO A 351 -14.56 13.20 -21.87
C PRO A 351 -15.84 12.67 -22.52
N VAL A 352 -16.80 13.56 -22.77
CA VAL A 352 -18.00 13.22 -23.58
C VAL A 352 -17.58 13.14 -25.05
N GLU A 353 -17.79 12.00 -25.71
CA GLU A 353 -17.60 11.91 -27.16
C GLU A 353 -18.58 12.86 -27.86
N VAL A 354 -18.08 13.66 -28.81
CA VAL A 354 -18.87 14.57 -29.64
C VAL A 354 -19.25 13.90 -30.95
#